data_AF-A0A956DPL1-F1
#
_entry.id   AF-A0A956DPL1-F1
#
_cell.length_a   1.000
_cell.length_b   1.000
_cell.length_c   1.000
_cell.angle_alpha   90.00
_cell.angle_beta   90.00
_cell.angle_gamma   90.00
#
_symmetry.space_group_name_H-M   'P 1'
#
loop_
_entity.id
_entity.type
_entity.pdbx_description
1 polymer ?
#
loop_
_entity_poly.entity_id
_entity_poly.type
_entity_poly.pdbx_seq_one_letter_code
_entity_poly.pdbx_strand_id
1 'polypeptide(L)'
;MKREPISKPGLRSTTLSRRGMTLALALGVPLGVLGLSACRDKEAELKAKMMPALDEVMPLIERDTKQVREGLPKGAELMAKHLDEDPRADLEGVKRAIANARAGVDELEVAKSTFFVFVAPDGVVLRGETEPDLPAGKSLVEAVPDAKKIFGSAGLTEVWGYMEGLRGVNKGDDLQWIVGHPVKGKEGKVLGAFVTGWSLRKYAEYLENHVKVHLTKTAEDPAKPIPLAYAFVVKGKRAFGGPVTPDENAKAVAELDLVAKTAGGAYEGSIELDGRAFLVAAKPAPTLGKDVVVALLMSPI
;
A
#
# COMPACT_ATOMS: atom_id res chain seq x y z
N MET A 1 3.67 48.52 -10.37
CA MET A 1 2.35 48.34 -9.72
C MET A 1 2.48 48.61 -8.23
N LYS A 2 1.69 49.56 -7.75
CA LYS A 2 1.74 50.17 -6.42
C LYS A 2 1.31 49.18 -5.34
N ARG A 3 2.02 49.17 -4.21
CA ARG A 3 1.61 48.52 -2.96
C ARG A 3 0.62 49.43 -2.25
N GLU A 4 -0.50 48.87 -1.81
CA GLU A 4 -1.41 49.51 -0.84
C GLU A 4 -1.42 48.72 0.48
N PRO A 5 -1.35 49.39 1.64
CA PRO A 5 -1.41 48.75 2.94
C PRO A 5 -2.86 48.68 3.46
N ILE A 6 -3.28 47.52 3.97
CA ILE A 6 -4.57 47.40 4.65
C ILE A 6 -4.38 47.63 6.16
N SER A 7 -5.05 48.68 6.62
CA SER A 7 -5.14 49.20 7.99
C SER A 7 -5.96 48.30 8.92
N LYS A 8 -5.51 48.20 10.18
CA LYS A 8 -6.29 47.66 11.32
C LYS A 8 -7.33 48.69 11.81
N PRO A 9 -8.49 48.24 12.32
CA PRO A 9 -8.92 48.62 13.68
C PRO A 9 -9.68 47.46 14.37
N GLY A 10 -9.84 47.35 15.69
CA GLY A 10 -9.52 48.20 16.82
C GLY A 10 -9.82 47.42 18.10
N LEU A 11 -9.07 47.72 19.17
CA LEU A 11 -9.33 47.27 20.53
C LEU A 11 -10.70 47.78 21.01
N ARG A 12 -11.51 46.90 21.59
CA ARG A 12 -12.54 47.30 22.55
C ARG A 12 -12.25 46.63 23.89
N SER A 13 -11.78 47.46 24.82
CA SER A 13 -11.72 47.20 26.25
C SER A 13 -13.11 47.48 26.83
N THR A 14 -13.70 46.48 27.49
CA THR A 14 -14.86 46.66 28.37
C THR A 14 -14.47 46.32 29.80
N THR A 15 -14.37 47.39 30.60
CA THR A 15 -14.31 47.39 32.06
C THR A 15 -15.70 47.28 32.68
N LEU A 16 -15.70 46.89 33.97
CA LEU A 16 -16.78 46.87 34.98
C LEU A 16 -17.68 45.62 35.02
N SER A 17 -17.59 44.88 36.13
CA SER A 17 -18.43 45.19 37.29
C SER A 17 -18.07 44.32 38.50
N ARG A 18 -17.89 44.98 39.65
CA ARG A 18 -17.76 44.42 40.99
C ARG A 18 -19.16 44.35 41.60
N ARG A 19 -19.55 43.20 42.18
CA ARG A 19 -20.31 43.02 43.44
C ARG A 19 -21.08 41.69 43.41
N GLY A 20 -21.06 40.98 44.53
CA GLY A 20 -21.99 39.88 44.79
C GLY A 20 -21.38 38.73 45.58
N MET A 21 -21.06 38.98 46.84
CA MET A 21 -20.80 37.95 47.84
C MET A 21 -22.17 37.42 48.29
N THR A 22 -22.49 36.17 47.94
CA THR A 22 -23.62 35.44 48.52
C THR A 22 -23.16 34.04 48.92
N LEU A 23 -23.16 33.83 50.22
CA LEU A 23 -22.97 32.57 50.93
C LEU A 23 -24.28 31.76 50.80
N ALA A 24 -24.26 30.58 50.20
CA ALA A 24 -25.40 29.66 50.26
C ALA A 24 -24.98 28.19 50.08
N LEU A 25 -25.16 27.45 51.17
CA LEU A 25 -25.53 26.04 51.33
C LEU A 25 -25.04 24.97 50.34
N ALA A 26 -24.38 23.96 50.93
CA ALA A 26 -24.12 22.65 50.38
C ALA A 26 -25.38 21.94 49.84
N LEU A 27 -25.29 21.45 48.60
CA LEU A 27 -26.06 20.33 48.06
C LEU A 27 -25.15 19.66 47.03
N GLY A 28 -24.51 18.57 47.44
CA GLY A 28 -23.68 17.75 46.57
C GLY A 28 -24.55 17.05 45.53
N VAL A 29 -24.44 17.48 44.27
CA VAL A 29 -25.00 16.77 43.12
C VAL A 29 -23.86 15.98 42.48
N PRO A 30 -23.97 14.65 42.33
CA PRO A 30 -22.99 13.87 41.59
C PRO A 30 -23.19 14.11 40.08
N LEU A 31 -22.67 15.23 39.58
CA LEU A 31 -22.49 15.47 38.15
C LEU A 31 -21.19 14.78 37.72
N GLY A 32 -21.26 13.57 37.17
CA GLY A 32 -20.07 13.02 36.53
C GLY A 32 -20.05 11.54 36.21
N VAL A 33 -21.06 10.96 35.54
CA VAL A 33 -20.91 9.62 34.91
C VAL A 33 -21.71 9.43 33.61
N LEU A 34 -22.07 10.50 32.86
CA LEU A 34 -22.82 10.34 31.60
C LEU A 34 -21.97 10.38 30.32
N GLY A 35 -20.64 10.47 30.43
CA GLY A 35 -19.73 10.58 29.28
C GLY A 35 -19.17 9.26 28.73
N LEU A 36 -19.32 8.13 29.43
CA LEU A 36 -18.63 6.87 29.07
C LEU A 36 -19.46 5.92 28.21
N SER A 37 -20.78 6.11 28.11
CA SER A 37 -21.67 5.21 27.37
C SER A 37 -21.53 5.39 25.85
N ALA A 38 -21.47 6.62 25.38
CA ALA A 38 -21.45 6.93 23.94
C ALA A 38 -20.14 6.51 23.22
N CYS A 39 -19.03 6.37 23.95
CA CYS A 39 -17.77 5.90 23.36
C CYS A 39 -17.77 4.38 23.13
N ARG A 40 -18.42 3.60 24.01
CA ARG A 40 -18.46 2.13 23.89
C ARG A 40 -19.29 1.66 22.69
N ASP A 41 -20.37 2.38 22.39
CA ASP A 41 -21.25 2.05 21.26
C ASP A 41 -20.51 2.21 19.91
N LYS A 42 -19.72 3.28 19.76
CA LYS A 42 -18.91 3.51 18.56
C LYS A 42 -17.83 2.45 18.34
N GLU A 43 -17.19 1.98 19.41
CA GLU A 43 -16.16 0.94 19.31
C GLU A 43 -16.76 -0.41 18.92
N ALA A 44 -17.90 -0.79 19.51
CA ALA A 44 -18.61 -2.01 19.15
C ALA A 44 -19.11 -1.99 17.70
N GLU A 45 -19.66 -0.86 17.25
CA GLU A 45 -20.07 -0.66 15.85
C GLU A 45 -18.87 -0.78 14.90
N LEU A 46 -17.74 -0.17 15.24
CA LEU A 46 -16.53 -0.23 14.43
C LEU A 46 -15.97 -1.66 14.35
N LYS A 47 -15.95 -2.38 15.47
CA LYS A 47 -15.50 -3.76 15.54
C LYS A 47 -16.32 -4.66 14.61
N ALA A 48 -17.64 -4.45 14.56
CA ALA A 48 -18.52 -5.20 13.65
C ALA A 48 -18.23 -4.96 12.16
N LYS A 49 -17.59 -3.84 11.80
CA LYS A 49 -17.25 -3.47 10.41
C LYS A 49 -15.84 -3.90 10.00
N MET A 50 -14.94 -4.08 10.96
CA MET A 50 -13.51 -4.25 10.69
C MET A 50 -13.18 -5.56 9.98
N MET A 51 -13.66 -6.69 10.50
CA MET A 51 -13.43 -7.99 9.87
C MET A 51 -14.11 -8.12 8.49
N PRO A 52 -15.38 -7.72 8.30
CA PRO A 52 -15.98 -7.69 6.96
C PRO A 52 -15.20 -6.84 5.95
N ALA A 53 -14.67 -5.68 6.37
CA ALA A 53 -13.86 -4.84 5.50
C ALA A 53 -12.52 -5.48 5.13
N LEU A 54 -11.89 -6.21 6.06
CA LEU A 54 -10.68 -7.00 5.76
C LEU A 54 -11.01 -8.16 4.81
N ASP A 55 -12.16 -8.81 5.01
CA ASP A 55 -12.62 -9.94 4.18
C ASP A 55 -12.90 -9.53 2.73
N GLU A 56 -13.31 -8.28 2.51
CA GLU A 56 -13.48 -7.72 1.17
C GLU A 56 -12.16 -7.64 0.39
N VAL A 57 -11.04 -7.38 1.05
CA VAL A 57 -9.76 -7.17 0.36
C VAL A 57 -8.91 -8.43 0.22
N MET A 58 -9.12 -9.46 1.04
CA MET A 58 -8.34 -10.71 0.93
C MET A 58 -8.46 -11.39 -0.45
N PRO A 59 -9.65 -11.49 -1.09
CA PRO A 59 -9.77 -12.03 -2.43
C PRO A 59 -9.05 -11.21 -3.51
N LEU A 60 -8.88 -9.90 -3.30
CA LEU A 60 -8.13 -9.05 -4.24
C LEU A 60 -6.67 -9.48 -4.30
N ILE A 61 -6.07 -9.84 -3.16
CA ILE A 61 -4.67 -10.26 -3.09
C ILE A 61 -4.46 -11.56 -3.86
N GLU A 62 -5.34 -12.54 -3.68
CA GLU A 62 -5.29 -13.79 -4.42
C GLU A 62 -5.42 -13.54 -5.93
N ARG A 63 -6.43 -12.76 -6.34
CA ARG A 63 -6.65 -12.39 -7.74
C ARG A 63 -5.42 -11.69 -8.33
N ASP A 64 -4.90 -10.66 -7.68
CA ASP A 64 -3.82 -9.83 -8.20
C ASP A 64 -2.52 -10.62 -8.30
N THR A 65 -2.25 -11.50 -7.33
CA THR A 65 -1.07 -12.35 -7.35
C THR A 65 -1.17 -13.37 -8.48
N LYS A 66 -2.36 -13.96 -8.67
CA LYS A 66 -2.64 -14.89 -9.76
C LYS A 66 -2.46 -14.23 -11.13
N GLN A 67 -3.00 -13.01 -11.31
CA GLN A 67 -2.83 -12.24 -12.54
C GLN A 67 -1.36 -12.07 -12.95
N VAL A 68 -0.50 -11.70 -11.99
CA VAL A 68 0.95 -11.58 -12.28
C VAL A 68 1.57 -12.93 -12.60
N ARG A 69 1.29 -13.97 -11.80
CA ARG A 69 1.89 -15.31 -11.98
C ARG A 69 1.49 -15.98 -13.29
N GLU A 70 0.25 -15.81 -13.73
CA GLU A 70 -0.27 -16.41 -14.96
C GLU A 70 0.03 -15.55 -16.19
N GLY A 71 0.00 -14.23 -16.03
CA GLY A 71 0.20 -13.29 -17.13
C GLY A 71 1.67 -13.10 -17.51
N LEU A 72 2.59 -13.07 -16.54
CA LEU A 72 3.99 -12.72 -16.81
C LEU A 72 4.70 -13.69 -17.77
N PRO A 73 4.53 -15.03 -17.67
CA PRO A 73 5.08 -15.96 -18.65
C PRO A 73 4.57 -15.69 -20.08
N LYS A 74 3.26 -15.52 -20.25
CA LYS A 74 2.63 -15.22 -21.55
C LYS A 74 3.13 -13.88 -22.11
N GLY A 75 3.27 -12.87 -21.24
CA GLY A 75 3.80 -11.56 -21.60
C GLY A 75 5.26 -11.64 -22.06
N ALA A 76 6.09 -12.45 -21.40
CA ALA A 76 7.47 -12.68 -21.80
C ALA A 76 7.57 -13.36 -23.18
N GLU A 77 6.69 -14.33 -23.46
CA GLU A 77 6.60 -14.96 -24.78
C GLU A 77 6.14 -13.98 -25.87
N LEU A 78 5.16 -13.13 -25.57
CA LEU A 78 4.70 -12.10 -26.50
C LEU A 78 5.80 -11.07 -26.77
N MET A 79 6.52 -10.65 -25.73
CA MET A 79 7.64 -9.74 -25.83
C MET A 79 8.76 -10.28 -26.72
N ALA A 80 9.08 -11.57 -26.61
CA ALA A 80 10.09 -12.22 -27.45
C ALA A 80 9.80 -12.13 -28.96
N LYS A 81 8.53 -12.01 -29.36
CA LYS A 81 8.12 -11.86 -30.78
C LYS A 81 8.41 -10.47 -31.34
N HIS A 82 8.63 -9.48 -30.47
CA HIS A 82 8.78 -8.07 -30.82
C HIS A 82 10.17 -7.52 -30.48
N LEU A 83 11.06 -8.33 -29.90
CA LEU A 83 12.43 -7.94 -29.60
C LEU A 83 13.40 -8.54 -30.62
N ASP A 84 14.39 -7.73 -31.00
CA ASP A 84 15.55 -8.18 -31.74
C ASP A 84 16.52 -8.98 -30.85
N GLU A 85 17.52 -9.62 -31.47
CA GLU A 85 18.54 -10.40 -30.76
C GLU A 85 19.42 -9.56 -29.82
N ASP A 86 19.48 -8.25 -30.05
CA ASP A 86 20.08 -7.26 -29.16
C ASP A 86 19.07 -6.16 -28.77
N PRO A 87 18.33 -6.35 -27.67
CA PRO A 87 17.38 -5.34 -27.18
C PRO A 87 18.00 -3.98 -26.84
N ARG A 88 19.33 -3.87 -26.70
CA ARG A 88 19.99 -2.58 -26.38
C ARG A 88 20.07 -1.66 -27.60
N ALA A 89 20.00 -2.22 -28.81
CA ALA A 89 20.06 -1.45 -30.04
C ALA A 89 18.77 -0.64 -30.31
N ASP A 90 17.61 -1.11 -29.84
CA ASP A 90 16.33 -0.42 -29.99
C ASP A 90 15.57 -0.32 -28.65
N LEU A 91 15.95 0.67 -27.84
CA LEU A 91 15.32 0.90 -26.53
C LEU A 91 13.85 1.34 -26.66
N GLU A 92 13.48 2.05 -27.72
CA GLU A 92 12.07 2.38 -27.98
C GLU A 92 11.28 1.13 -28.37
N GLY A 93 11.91 0.20 -29.09
CA GLY A 93 11.40 -1.15 -29.34
C GLY A 93 11.12 -1.91 -28.05
N VAL A 94 12.04 -1.87 -27.09
CA VAL A 94 11.83 -2.46 -25.76
C VAL A 94 10.61 -1.83 -25.06
N LYS A 95 10.50 -0.50 -25.05
CA LYS A 95 9.35 0.20 -24.43
C LYS A 95 8.03 -0.21 -25.10
N ARG A 96 7.98 -0.27 -26.43
CA ARG A 96 6.81 -0.76 -27.19
C ARG A 96 6.51 -2.22 -26.89
N ALA A 97 7.53 -3.08 -26.77
CA ALA A 97 7.36 -4.49 -26.47
C ALA A 97 6.79 -4.72 -25.06
N ILE A 98 7.19 -3.93 -24.07
CA ILE A 98 6.59 -3.92 -22.72
C ILE A 98 5.10 -3.56 -22.80
N ALA A 99 4.76 -2.45 -23.46
CA ALA A 99 3.37 -2.00 -23.59
C ALA A 99 2.50 -3.04 -24.32
N ASN A 100 3.00 -3.63 -25.40
CA ASN A 100 2.31 -4.69 -26.15
C ASN A 100 2.15 -5.97 -25.32
N ALA A 101 3.18 -6.38 -24.58
CA ALA A 101 3.13 -7.55 -23.72
C ALA A 101 2.07 -7.41 -22.62
N ARG A 102 1.95 -6.21 -22.05
CA ARG A 102 0.94 -5.91 -21.04
C ARG A 102 -0.47 -5.85 -21.63
N ALA A 103 -0.66 -5.14 -22.74
CA ALA A 103 -1.98 -4.99 -23.36
C ALA A 103 -2.46 -6.27 -24.07
N GLY A 104 -1.55 -7.13 -24.52
CA GLY A 104 -1.87 -8.36 -25.24
C GLY A 104 -2.09 -9.59 -24.36
N VAL A 105 -2.06 -9.42 -23.04
CA VAL A 105 -2.30 -10.49 -22.06
C VAL A 105 -3.31 -10.01 -21.04
N ASP A 106 -4.54 -10.53 -21.10
CA ASP A 106 -5.67 -10.12 -20.25
C ASP A 106 -5.28 -10.02 -18.78
N GLU A 107 -4.53 -10.99 -18.25
CA GLU A 107 -4.11 -10.97 -16.85
C GLU A 107 -3.20 -9.79 -16.52
N LEU A 108 -2.29 -9.40 -17.41
CA LEU A 108 -1.38 -8.27 -17.21
C LEU A 108 -2.04 -6.92 -17.49
N GLU A 109 -3.00 -6.87 -18.41
CA GLU A 109 -3.76 -5.66 -18.73
C GLU A 109 -4.49 -5.16 -17.48
N VAL A 110 -5.15 -6.07 -16.75
CA VAL A 110 -5.91 -5.72 -15.54
C VAL A 110 -5.07 -5.73 -14.26
N ALA A 111 -3.86 -6.27 -14.30
CA ALA A 111 -2.97 -6.38 -13.15
C ALA A 111 -2.71 -5.03 -12.49
N LYS A 112 -2.67 -5.03 -11.15
CA LYS A 112 -2.38 -3.84 -10.32
C LYS A 112 -0.89 -3.65 -10.04
N SER A 113 -0.03 -4.23 -10.87
CA SER A 113 1.41 -4.02 -10.85
C SER A 113 1.75 -2.53 -10.87
N THR A 114 2.72 -2.13 -10.05
CA THR A 114 3.15 -0.74 -9.94
C THR A 114 4.28 -0.39 -10.90
N PHE A 115 4.91 -1.41 -11.50
CA PHE A 115 5.93 -1.25 -12.52
C PHE A 115 5.93 -2.44 -13.49
N PHE A 116 6.35 -2.18 -14.71
CA PHE A 116 6.74 -3.19 -15.69
C PHE A 116 8.03 -2.72 -16.34
N VAL A 117 9.05 -3.57 -16.33
CA VAL A 117 10.39 -3.24 -16.83
C VAL A 117 10.99 -4.42 -17.59
N PHE A 118 11.87 -4.11 -18.53
CA PHE A 118 12.73 -5.09 -19.17
C PHE A 118 14.15 -4.98 -18.63
N VAL A 119 14.71 -6.10 -18.20
CA VAL A 119 16.05 -6.18 -17.60
C VAL A 119 16.96 -7.00 -18.50
N ALA A 120 18.08 -6.43 -18.91
CA ALA A 120 19.08 -7.14 -19.69
C ALA A 120 19.76 -8.27 -18.87
N PRO A 121 20.42 -9.26 -19.50
CA PRO A 121 21.01 -10.40 -18.80
C PRO A 121 22.10 -10.05 -17.78
N ASP A 122 22.73 -8.88 -17.90
CA ASP A 122 23.67 -8.32 -16.93
C ASP A 122 22.97 -7.66 -15.72
N GLY A 123 21.64 -7.64 -15.71
CA GLY A 123 20.81 -7.12 -14.63
C GLY A 123 20.47 -5.64 -14.73
N VAL A 124 20.88 -4.95 -15.80
CA VAL A 124 20.54 -3.54 -16.02
C VAL A 124 19.14 -3.40 -16.60
N VAL A 125 18.31 -2.54 -16.00
CA VAL A 125 17.01 -2.18 -16.55
C VAL A 125 17.22 -1.35 -17.82
N LEU A 126 16.73 -1.83 -18.96
CA LEU A 126 16.82 -1.09 -20.22
C LEU A 126 15.74 -0.01 -20.30
N ARG A 127 14.49 -0.40 -20.03
CA ARG A 127 13.31 0.47 -20.03
C ARG A 127 12.23 -0.02 -19.08
N GLY A 128 11.44 0.92 -18.59
CA GLY A 128 10.15 0.73 -17.96
C GLY A 128 9.02 1.40 -18.73
N GLU A 129 7.79 1.14 -18.29
CA GLU A 129 6.59 1.78 -18.86
C GLU A 129 6.25 3.14 -18.23
N THR A 130 6.78 3.42 -17.03
CA THR A 130 6.44 4.62 -16.26
C THR A 130 7.12 5.87 -16.83
N GLU A 131 6.47 7.02 -16.68
CA GLU A 131 7.06 8.32 -17.00
C GLU A 131 7.07 9.22 -15.74
N PRO A 132 8.24 9.63 -15.21
CA PRO A 132 9.59 9.33 -15.71
C PRO A 132 10.00 7.84 -15.55
N ASP A 133 10.84 7.35 -16.46
CA ASP A 133 11.43 6.00 -16.41
C ASP A 133 12.61 5.96 -15.42
N LEU A 134 12.29 6.08 -14.14
CA LEU A 134 13.27 6.09 -13.04
C LEU A 134 14.18 4.86 -12.96
N PRO A 135 13.74 3.62 -13.26
CA PRO A 135 14.62 2.46 -13.15
C PRO A 135 15.59 2.32 -14.33
N ALA A 136 15.36 2.97 -15.48
CA ALA A 136 16.24 2.83 -16.65
C ALA A 136 17.71 3.14 -16.33
N GLY A 137 18.60 2.25 -16.81
CA GLY A 137 20.04 2.32 -16.60
C GLY A 137 20.51 1.93 -15.20
N LYS A 138 19.61 1.54 -14.28
CA LYS A 138 19.95 1.05 -12.95
C LYS A 138 20.02 -0.48 -12.93
N SER A 139 20.88 -1.03 -12.06
CA SER A 139 21.04 -2.47 -11.92
C SER A 139 20.05 -3.05 -10.91
N LEU A 140 19.16 -3.92 -11.38
CA LEU A 140 18.22 -4.66 -10.53
C LEU A 140 18.96 -5.68 -9.67
N VAL A 141 19.99 -6.34 -10.21
CA VAL A 141 20.72 -7.40 -9.48
C VAL A 141 21.68 -6.85 -8.44
N GLU A 142 22.15 -5.61 -8.59
CA GLU A 142 22.90 -4.93 -7.52
C GLU A 142 21.97 -4.53 -6.38
N ALA A 143 20.79 -3.98 -6.71
CA ALA A 143 19.79 -3.57 -5.73
C ALA A 143 19.14 -4.78 -5.01
N VAL A 144 18.93 -5.88 -5.75
CA VAL A 144 18.26 -7.10 -5.30
C VAL A 144 19.05 -8.32 -5.80
N PRO A 145 20.10 -8.77 -5.09
CA PRO A 145 20.98 -9.85 -5.54
C PRO A 145 20.27 -11.16 -5.92
N ASP A 146 19.20 -11.50 -5.22
CA ASP A 146 18.39 -12.68 -5.52
C ASP A 146 17.71 -12.61 -6.89
N ALA A 147 17.51 -11.43 -7.48
CA ALA A 147 16.94 -11.25 -8.81
C ALA A 147 17.79 -11.90 -9.91
N LYS A 148 19.07 -12.19 -9.66
CA LYS A 148 19.92 -12.96 -10.59
C LYS A 148 19.30 -14.31 -10.95
N LYS A 149 18.50 -14.91 -10.05
CA LYS A 149 17.82 -16.20 -10.27
C LYS A 149 16.83 -16.15 -11.45
N ILE A 150 16.28 -14.98 -11.79
CA ILE A 150 15.32 -14.79 -12.89
C ILE A 150 15.91 -15.25 -14.24
N PHE A 151 17.20 -14.98 -14.48
CA PHE A 151 17.83 -15.30 -15.77
C PHE A 151 18.19 -16.78 -15.92
N GLY A 152 18.38 -17.48 -14.80
CA GLY A 152 18.72 -18.91 -14.77
C GLY A 152 17.50 -19.83 -14.63
N SER A 153 16.31 -19.30 -14.32
CA SER A 153 15.12 -20.12 -14.13
C SER A 153 14.52 -20.57 -15.46
N ALA A 154 13.94 -21.77 -15.47
CA ALA A 154 13.12 -22.21 -16.60
C ALA A 154 11.72 -21.56 -16.60
N GLY A 155 11.34 -20.87 -15.52
CA GLY A 155 10.02 -20.27 -15.35
C GLY A 155 10.06 -19.01 -14.47
N LEU A 156 8.91 -18.72 -13.85
CA LEU A 156 8.70 -17.55 -13.01
C LEU A 156 9.57 -17.58 -11.75
N THR A 157 10.16 -16.44 -11.40
CA THR A 157 10.94 -16.23 -10.18
C THR A 157 10.36 -15.06 -9.39
N GLU A 158 10.13 -15.26 -8.09
CA GLU A 158 9.66 -14.23 -7.16
C GLU A 158 10.76 -13.90 -6.15
N VAL A 159 11.06 -12.62 -5.97
CA VAL A 159 12.03 -12.11 -5.02
C VAL A 159 11.50 -10.87 -4.32
N TRP A 160 12.16 -10.49 -3.24
CA TRP A 160 11.83 -9.32 -2.45
C TRP A 160 13.07 -8.45 -2.31
N GLY A 161 12.91 -7.14 -2.46
CA GLY A 161 14.05 -6.24 -2.34
C GLY A 161 13.68 -4.77 -2.42
N TYR A 162 14.71 -3.93 -2.43
CA TYR A 162 14.59 -2.48 -2.50
C TYR A 162 15.35 -1.97 -3.72
N MET A 163 14.64 -1.28 -4.61
CA MET A 163 15.23 -0.54 -5.72
C MET A 163 14.53 0.81 -5.82
N GLU A 164 15.30 1.89 -5.71
CA GLU A 164 14.75 3.25 -5.69
C GLU A 164 13.91 3.56 -6.94
N GLY A 165 14.30 3.06 -8.11
CA GLY A 165 13.54 3.25 -9.35
C GLY A 165 12.20 2.49 -9.42
N LEU A 166 11.96 1.51 -8.55
CA LEU A 166 10.72 0.71 -8.52
C LEU A 166 9.78 1.09 -7.38
N ARG A 167 10.17 2.07 -6.55
CA ARG A 167 9.34 2.52 -5.43
C ARG A 167 8.11 3.26 -5.93
N GLY A 168 7.02 3.11 -5.19
CA GLY A 168 5.77 3.81 -5.44
C GLY A 168 5.65 5.14 -4.69
N VAL A 169 6.64 5.50 -3.87
CA VAL A 169 6.63 6.68 -3.01
C VAL A 169 7.93 7.46 -3.08
N ASN A 170 7.89 8.78 -2.89
CA ASN A 170 9.09 9.62 -2.99
C ASN A 170 10.01 9.54 -1.75
N LYS A 171 9.51 9.03 -0.62
CA LYS A 171 10.21 9.02 0.67
C LYS A 171 9.89 7.77 1.48
N GLY A 172 10.82 7.43 2.37
CA GLY A 172 10.71 6.28 3.23
C GLY A 172 10.99 4.97 2.50
N ASP A 173 11.09 3.92 3.29
CA ASP A 173 11.31 2.58 2.76
C ASP A 173 10.04 2.05 2.10
N ASP A 174 10.24 1.32 1.00
CA ASP A 174 9.17 0.72 0.25
C ASP A 174 9.68 -0.59 -0.32
N LEU A 175 9.34 -1.70 0.33
CA LEU A 175 9.75 -3.02 -0.12
C LEU A 175 9.01 -3.35 -1.42
N GLN A 176 9.70 -3.94 -2.38
CA GLN A 176 9.06 -4.45 -3.59
C GLN A 176 8.93 -5.97 -3.56
N TRP A 177 7.74 -6.46 -3.92
CA TRP A 177 7.56 -7.81 -4.46
C TRP A 177 7.92 -7.75 -5.93
N ILE A 178 8.92 -8.52 -6.36
CA ILE A 178 9.46 -8.47 -7.71
C ILE A 178 9.30 -9.86 -8.32
N VAL A 179 8.62 -9.91 -9.46
CA VAL A 179 8.36 -11.14 -10.21
C VAL A 179 8.97 -11.01 -11.58
N GLY A 180 9.82 -11.97 -11.95
CA GLY A 180 10.52 -11.98 -13.22
C GLY A 180 10.29 -13.28 -13.98
N HIS A 181 10.24 -13.16 -15.31
CA HIS A 181 10.29 -14.29 -16.22
C HIS A 181 11.33 -14.02 -17.31
N PRO A 182 12.22 -14.96 -17.63
CA PRO A 182 13.18 -14.77 -18.71
C PRO A 182 12.46 -14.64 -20.05
N VAL A 183 12.94 -13.72 -20.89
CA VAL A 183 12.49 -13.53 -22.27
C VAL A 183 13.49 -14.25 -23.18
N LYS A 184 13.03 -15.32 -23.82
CA LYS A 184 13.85 -16.17 -24.68
C LYS A 184 13.55 -15.85 -26.13
N GLY A 185 14.59 -15.46 -26.87
CA GLY A 185 14.52 -15.22 -28.30
C GLY A 185 14.54 -16.52 -29.10
N LYS A 186 14.90 -16.41 -30.37
CA LYS A 186 15.13 -17.56 -31.25
C LYS A 186 16.19 -18.48 -30.63
N GLU A 187 16.03 -19.79 -30.87
CA GLU A 187 16.96 -20.82 -30.38
C GLU A 187 17.08 -20.91 -28.85
N GLY A 188 16.17 -20.26 -28.10
CA GLY A 188 16.13 -20.32 -26.64
C GLY A 188 17.15 -19.42 -25.94
N LYS A 189 17.88 -18.56 -26.68
CA LYS A 189 18.80 -17.56 -26.11
C LYS A 189 18.03 -16.59 -25.21
N VAL A 190 18.50 -16.39 -23.98
CA VAL A 190 17.93 -15.40 -23.06
C VAL A 190 18.33 -14.00 -23.54
N LEU A 191 17.33 -13.21 -23.97
CA LEU A 191 17.51 -11.82 -24.38
C LEU A 191 17.50 -10.86 -23.18
N GLY A 192 16.88 -11.29 -22.09
CA GLY A 192 16.71 -10.53 -20.85
C GLY A 192 15.60 -11.14 -20.01
N ALA A 193 14.95 -10.33 -19.19
CA ALA A 193 13.81 -10.71 -18.38
C ALA A 193 12.72 -9.65 -18.41
N PHE A 194 11.48 -10.10 -18.47
CA PHE A 194 10.31 -9.26 -18.25
C PHE A 194 9.98 -9.31 -16.77
N VAL A 195 9.98 -8.14 -16.12
CA VAL A 195 9.89 -8.02 -14.68
C VAL A 195 8.76 -7.06 -14.31
N THR A 196 7.94 -7.46 -13.35
CA THR A 196 6.83 -6.68 -12.81
C THR A 196 6.69 -6.93 -11.31
N GLY A 197 5.74 -6.26 -10.67
CA GLY A 197 5.42 -6.48 -9.26
C GLY A 197 4.84 -5.25 -8.60
N TRP A 198 5.00 -5.17 -7.28
CA TRP A 198 4.41 -4.12 -6.46
C TRP A 198 5.43 -3.47 -5.53
N SER A 199 5.39 -2.15 -5.49
CA SER A 199 5.68 -1.36 -4.29
C SER A 199 4.64 -1.72 -3.22
N LEU A 200 5.09 -2.20 -2.05
CA LEU A 200 4.16 -2.58 -0.98
C LEU A 200 3.39 -1.38 -0.44
N ARG A 201 3.95 -0.17 -0.44
CA ARG A 201 3.20 1.03 -0.02
C ARG A 201 2.09 1.38 -1.01
N LYS A 202 2.34 1.29 -2.31
CA LYS A 202 1.29 1.52 -3.32
C LYS A 202 0.25 0.40 -3.33
N TYR A 203 0.66 -0.83 -3.07
CA TYR A 203 -0.27 -1.93 -2.92
C TYR A 203 -1.14 -1.77 -1.66
N ALA A 204 -0.58 -1.33 -0.55
CA ALA A 204 -1.34 -1.00 0.65
C ALA A 204 -2.36 0.13 0.41
N GLU A 205 -1.98 1.19 -0.32
CA GLU A 205 -2.91 2.26 -0.74
C GLU A 205 -4.06 1.72 -1.61
N TYR A 206 -3.75 0.81 -2.53
CA TYR A 206 -4.76 0.13 -3.34
C TYR A 206 -5.79 -0.62 -2.46
N LEU A 207 -5.33 -1.42 -1.49
CA LEU A 207 -6.19 -2.14 -0.56
C LEU A 207 -6.99 -1.17 0.35
N GLU A 208 -6.35 -0.11 0.85
CA GLU A 208 -6.98 0.90 1.69
C GLU A 208 -8.14 1.60 0.95
N ASN A 209 -7.95 1.94 -0.32
CA ASN A 209 -9.00 2.54 -1.13
C ASN A 209 -10.20 1.59 -1.31
N HIS A 210 -9.96 0.29 -1.49
CA HIS A 210 -11.02 -0.71 -1.54
C HIS A 210 -11.79 -0.81 -0.21
N VAL A 211 -11.09 -0.79 0.92
CA VAL A 211 -11.72 -0.73 2.25
C VAL A 211 -12.59 0.50 2.39
N LYS A 212 -12.09 1.69 2.03
CA LYS A 212 -12.85 2.94 2.11
C LYS A 212 -14.11 2.90 1.24
N VAL A 213 -14.02 2.36 0.03
CA VAL A 213 -15.18 2.18 -0.85
C VAL A 213 -16.19 1.20 -0.23
N HIS A 214 -15.73 0.08 0.34
CA HIS A 214 -16.60 -0.86 1.03
C HIS A 214 -17.33 -0.20 2.21
N LEU A 215 -16.59 0.48 3.10
CA LEU A 215 -17.16 1.18 4.26
C LEU A 215 -18.16 2.27 3.86
N THR A 216 -17.93 2.94 2.73
CA THR A 216 -18.87 3.93 2.19
C THR A 216 -20.15 3.25 1.69
N LYS A 217 -20.03 2.12 0.99
CA LYS A 217 -21.18 1.37 0.46
C LYS A 217 -22.02 0.71 1.56
N THR A 218 -21.40 0.31 2.66
CA THR A 218 -22.05 -0.38 3.78
C THR A 218 -22.42 0.56 4.94
N ALA A 219 -22.22 1.87 4.77
CA ALA A 219 -22.68 2.86 5.74
C ALA A 219 -24.22 2.88 5.79
N GLU A 220 -24.78 2.71 6.99
CA GLU A 220 -26.23 2.78 7.23
C GLU A 220 -26.80 4.17 6.89
N ASP A 221 -25.99 5.20 7.11
CA ASP A 221 -26.32 6.59 6.80
C ASP A 221 -25.20 7.18 5.93
N PRO A 222 -25.45 7.45 4.63
CA PRO A 222 -24.45 8.00 3.72
C PRO A 222 -24.03 9.43 4.08
N ALA A 223 -24.76 10.12 4.97
CA ALA A 223 -24.37 11.43 5.49
C ALA A 223 -23.33 11.35 6.62
N LYS A 224 -23.14 10.18 7.25
CA LYS A 224 -22.14 10.01 8.31
C LYS A 224 -20.76 9.78 7.70
N PRO A 225 -19.71 10.40 8.28
CA PRO A 225 -18.35 10.14 7.83
C PRO A 225 -17.96 8.69 8.11
N ILE A 226 -17.30 8.04 7.16
CA ILE A 226 -16.73 6.71 7.38
C ILE A 226 -15.62 6.76 8.43
N PRO A 227 -15.35 5.67 9.17
CA PRO A 227 -14.23 5.62 10.11
C PRO A 227 -12.90 5.93 9.41
N LEU A 228 -11.95 6.45 10.19
CA LEU A 228 -10.57 6.53 9.72
C LEU A 228 -10.05 5.10 9.54
N ALA A 229 -9.62 4.76 8.33
CA ALA A 229 -9.16 3.42 7.99
C ALA A 229 -7.82 3.48 7.24
N TYR A 230 -6.87 2.69 7.70
CA TYR A 230 -5.59 2.46 7.05
C TYR A 230 -5.41 0.97 6.77
N ALA A 231 -4.90 0.63 5.59
CA ALA A 231 -4.48 -0.73 5.29
C ALA A 231 -2.96 -0.84 5.29
N PHE A 232 -2.45 -1.99 5.74
CA PHE A 232 -1.03 -2.30 5.78
C PHE A 232 -0.77 -3.65 5.16
N VAL A 233 0.31 -3.74 4.38
CA VAL A 233 0.94 -5.02 4.06
C VAL A 233 2.10 -5.19 5.03
N VAL A 234 2.10 -6.28 5.79
CA VAL A 234 3.15 -6.64 6.74
C VAL A 234 3.96 -7.76 6.14
N LYS A 235 5.29 -7.61 6.13
CA LYS A 235 6.22 -8.67 5.72
C LYS A 235 7.33 -8.81 6.75
N GLY A 236 7.40 -10.00 7.37
CA GLY A 236 8.28 -10.23 8.51
C GLY A 236 7.99 -9.22 9.64
N LYS A 237 9.00 -8.44 10.03
CA LYS A 237 8.91 -7.46 11.13
C LYS A 237 8.61 -6.02 10.66
N ARG A 238 8.11 -5.85 9.45
CA ARG A 238 7.91 -4.53 8.84
C ARG A 238 6.47 -4.39 8.35
N ALA A 239 5.89 -3.21 8.53
CA ALA A 239 4.59 -2.86 7.99
C ALA A 239 4.72 -1.72 6.97
N PHE A 240 3.95 -1.81 5.89
CA PHE A 240 3.94 -0.85 4.80
C PHE A 240 2.51 -0.35 4.62
N GLY A 241 2.27 0.92 4.97
CA GLY A 241 1.02 1.62 4.69
C GLY A 241 1.12 2.46 3.41
N GLY A 242 -0.02 3.02 3.00
CA GLY A 242 -0.09 3.93 1.86
C GLY A 242 0.86 5.12 1.95
N PRO A 243 1.07 5.87 0.84
CA PRO A 243 1.96 7.03 0.81
C PRO A 243 1.63 8.12 1.83
N VAL A 244 0.36 8.24 2.21
CA VAL A 244 -0.16 9.25 3.15
C VAL A 244 -0.41 8.70 4.56
N THR A 245 -0.16 7.40 4.77
CA THR A 245 -0.28 6.79 6.10
C THR A 245 0.84 7.32 7.00
N PRO A 246 0.54 7.76 8.24
CA PRO A 246 1.56 8.18 9.20
C PRO A 246 2.58 7.07 9.46
N ASP A 247 3.86 7.41 9.50
CA ASP A 247 4.96 6.46 9.73
C ASP A 247 4.86 5.84 11.14
N GLU A 248 4.34 6.59 12.11
CA GLU A 248 4.05 6.14 13.48
C GLU A 248 3.07 4.97 13.48
N ASN A 249 2.04 5.01 12.63
CA ASN A 249 1.07 3.92 12.52
C ASN A 249 1.74 2.66 11.95
N ALA A 250 2.61 2.81 10.93
CA ALA A 250 3.34 1.68 10.37
C ALA A 250 4.30 1.05 11.40
N LYS A 251 4.99 1.87 12.20
CA LYS A 251 5.85 1.38 13.29
C LYS A 251 5.05 0.61 14.33
N ALA A 252 3.93 1.15 14.78
CA ALA A 252 3.09 0.48 15.78
C ALA A 252 2.51 -0.85 15.25
N VAL A 253 2.08 -0.91 13.98
CA VAL A 253 1.62 -2.16 13.36
C VAL A 253 2.76 -3.19 13.26
N ALA A 254 3.99 -2.75 12.98
CA ALA A 254 5.15 -3.63 12.92
C ALA A 254 5.50 -4.24 14.30
N GLU A 255 5.32 -3.48 15.38
CA GLU A 255 5.57 -3.93 16.76
C GLU A 255 4.57 -4.99 17.26
N LEU A 256 3.43 -5.14 16.59
CA LEU A 256 2.41 -6.12 16.99
C LEU A 256 2.80 -7.58 16.72
N ASP A 257 3.86 -7.84 15.95
CA ASP A 257 4.27 -9.18 15.51
C ASP A 257 3.10 -9.97 14.88
N LEU A 258 2.44 -9.32 13.91
CA LEU A 258 1.23 -9.87 13.30
C LEU A 258 1.47 -11.19 12.56
N VAL A 259 2.69 -11.44 12.07
CA VAL A 259 3.04 -12.74 11.48
C VAL A 259 2.86 -13.86 12.52
N ALA A 260 3.39 -13.69 13.73
CA ALA A 260 3.19 -14.68 14.80
C ALA A 260 1.73 -14.74 15.27
N LYS A 261 1.08 -13.59 15.47
CA LYS A 261 -0.31 -13.53 15.98
C LYS A 261 -1.34 -14.13 15.02
N THR A 262 -1.06 -14.11 13.72
CA THR A 262 -1.94 -14.68 12.69
C THR A 262 -1.58 -16.11 12.28
N ALA A 263 -0.61 -16.74 12.94
CA ALA A 263 -0.22 -18.11 12.62
C ALA A 263 -1.38 -19.12 12.79
N GLY A 264 -2.34 -18.83 13.66
CA GLY A 264 -3.56 -19.62 13.89
C GLY A 264 -4.81 -19.13 13.16
N GLY A 265 -4.71 -18.10 12.31
CA GLY A 265 -5.86 -17.51 11.61
C GLY A 265 -5.91 -15.99 11.72
N ALA A 266 -7.12 -15.43 11.72
CA ALA A 266 -7.30 -13.99 11.86
C ALA A 266 -6.93 -13.50 13.26
N TYR A 267 -6.43 -12.28 13.35
CA TYR A 267 -6.17 -11.56 14.60
C TYR A 267 -7.07 -10.33 14.69
N GLU A 268 -7.60 -10.07 15.88
CA GLU A 268 -8.25 -8.82 16.24
C GLU A 268 -7.64 -8.28 17.54
N GLY A 269 -7.48 -6.97 17.63
CA GLY A 269 -6.95 -6.30 18.81
C GLY A 269 -7.21 -4.81 18.79
N SER A 270 -6.56 -4.10 19.71
CA SER A 270 -6.57 -2.64 19.75
C SER A 270 -5.19 -2.11 20.14
N ILE A 271 -4.90 -0.90 19.69
CA ILE A 271 -3.70 -0.13 20.05
C ILE A 271 -4.09 1.33 20.29
N GLU A 272 -3.30 2.05 21.07
CA GLU A 272 -3.46 3.49 21.27
C GLU A 272 -2.27 4.20 20.61
N LEU A 273 -2.56 5.17 19.74
CA LEU A 273 -1.56 5.97 19.04
C LEU A 273 -1.88 7.45 19.25
N ASP A 274 -0.94 8.19 19.84
CA ASP A 274 -1.09 9.63 20.11
C ASP A 274 -2.42 10.00 20.80
N GLY A 275 -2.82 9.20 21.80
CA GLY A 275 -4.06 9.40 22.56
C GLY A 275 -5.35 9.01 21.82
N ARG A 276 -5.23 8.33 20.67
CA ARG A 276 -6.35 7.81 19.89
C ARG A 276 -6.35 6.28 19.89
N ALA A 277 -7.49 5.71 20.27
CA ALA A 277 -7.70 4.27 20.18
C ALA A 277 -7.95 3.85 18.72
N PHE A 278 -7.24 2.81 18.29
CA PHE A 278 -7.45 2.14 17.02
C PHE A 278 -7.74 0.67 17.26
N LEU A 279 -8.70 0.14 16.52
CA LEU A 279 -8.90 -1.29 16.36
C LEU A 279 -7.98 -1.83 15.27
N VAL A 280 -7.49 -3.04 15.46
CA VAL A 280 -6.62 -3.76 14.53
C VAL A 280 -7.29 -5.06 14.14
N ALA A 281 -7.41 -5.34 12.84
CA ALA A 281 -7.67 -6.67 12.31
C ALA A 281 -6.53 -7.09 11.41
N ALA A 282 -6.19 -8.38 11.38
CA ALA A 282 -5.18 -8.90 10.48
C ALA A 282 -5.48 -10.32 10.02
N LYS A 283 -5.10 -10.64 8.77
CA LYS A 283 -5.21 -11.98 8.18
C LYS A 283 -3.93 -12.34 7.43
N PRO A 284 -3.49 -13.62 7.48
CA PRO A 284 -2.35 -14.06 6.69
C PRO A 284 -2.70 -14.00 5.20
N ALA A 285 -1.74 -13.60 4.38
CA ALA A 285 -1.86 -13.52 2.92
C ALA A 285 -0.86 -14.48 2.24
N PRO A 286 -1.01 -15.81 2.45
CA PRO A 286 -0.01 -16.80 2.03
C PRO A 286 0.14 -16.88 0.51
N THR A 287 -0.86 -16.45 -0.25
CA THR A 287 -0.81 -16.36 -1.71
C THR A 287 0.28 -15.38 -2.15
N LEU A 288 0.46 -14.26 -1.46
CA LEU A 288 1.52 -13.28 -1.73
C LEU A 288 2.87 -13.71 -1.13
N GLY A 289 2.87 -14.29 0.07
CA GLY A 289 4.07 -14.85 0.68
C GLY A 289 3.81 -15.47 2.05
N LYS A 290 4.64 -16.45 2.44
CA LYS A 290 4.44 -17.23 3.68
C LYS A 290 4.52 -16.39 4.97
N ASP A 291 5.23 -15.27 4.93
CA ASP A 291 5.45 -14.33 6.03
C ASP A 291 4.76 -12.98 5.76
N VAL A 292 3.72 -12.98 4.93
CA VAL A 292 2.94 -11.80 4.58
C VAL A 292 1.58 -11.82 5.27
N VAL A 293 1.23 -10.68 5.86
CA VAL A 293 -0.04 -10.44 6.55
C VAL A 293 -0.63 -9.14 6.02
N VAL A 294 -1.95 -9.08 5.86
CA VAL A 294 -2.66 -7.82 5.62
C VAL A 294 -3.37 -7.41 6.90
N ALA A 295 -3.21 -6.16 7.27
CA ALA A 295 -3.78 -5.59 8.48
C ALA A 295 -4.59 -4.34 8.17
N LEU A 296 -5.70 -4.16 8.87
CA LEU A 296 -6.47 -2.92 8.90
C LEU A 296 -6.35 -2.28 10.27
N LEU A 297 -6.15 -0.96 10.25
CA LEU A 297 -6.17 -0.12 11.43
C LEU A 297 -7.33 0.86 11.28
N MET A 298 -8.29 0.82 12.21
CA MET A 298 -9.50 1.62 12.15
C MET A 298 -9.73 2.41 13.43
N SER A 299 -10.14 3.67 13.31
CA SER A 299 -10.54 4.53 14.44
C SER A 299 -11.89 5.18 14.18
N PRO A 300 -12.76 5.33 15.20
CA PRO A 300 -13.93 6.19 15.08
C PRO A 300 -13.52 7.63 14.77
N ILE A 301 -14.42 8.38 14.13
CA ILE A 301 -14.35 9.84 13.96
C ILE A 301 -15.21 10.53 15.02
#